data_AF-A0A2J0L8Y5-F1
#
_entry.id   AF-A0A2J0L8Y5-F1
#
_cell.length_a   1.000
_cell.length_b   1.000
_cell.length_c   1.000
_cell.angle_alpha   90.00
_cell.angle_beta   90.00
_cell.angle_gamma   90.00
#
_symmetry.space_group_name_H-M   'P 1'
#
loop_
_entity.id
_entity.type
_entity.pdbx_description
1 polymer ?
#
loop_
_entity_poly.entity_id
_entity_poly.type
_entity_poly.pdbx_seq_one_letter_code
_entity_poly.pdbx_strand_id
1 'polypeptide(L)'
;MPRRKKIQKKISVTAAKKRKNIRFEISLVILIGVLTFSAYLLLISLNWSSGAGSLQSPAVTNNRISSADVKRPTDYRLKDASIDFEARIPPQIGGWFYKIGYVKSPVDETLSNQYVTIYVSQGAASATNNFDDLAKNILTIRQFSQEEWEKLEKGCEKGNQFYCETAGARVGEKNDKVFAYTKPGSCPKSVEAKCRLADRIIKSFTLK
;
A
#
# COMPACT_ATOMS: atom_id res chain seq x y z
N MET A 1 84.28 -2.29 51.54
CA MET A 1 83.88 -3.29 50.52
C MET A 1 82.58 -2.84 49.83
N PRO A 2 82.44 -3.07 48.51
CA PRO A 2 81.78 -2.14 47.59
C PRO A 2 80.34 -2.55 47.25
N ARG A 3 79.47 -1.58 46.91
CA ARG A 3 78.27 -1.88 46.10
C ARG A 3 78.09 -0.86 44.99
N ARG A 4 78.60 -1.25 43.80
CA ARG A 4 78.19 -0.72 42.49
C ARG A 4 76.66 -0.75 42.40
N LYS A 5 76.02 0.38 42.13
CA LYS A 5 74.63 0.41 41.62
C LYS A 5 74.65 0.64 40.12
N LYS A 6 74.05 -0.34 39.44
CA LYS A 6 73.87 -0.51 38.00
C LYS A 6 73.04 0.62 37.40
N ILE A 7 73.51 1.13 36.27
CA ILE A 7 72.72 1.79 35.23
C ILE A 7 71.74 0.76 34.67
N GLN A 8 70.42 1.02 34.68
CA GLN A 8 69.49 0.35 33.76
C GLN A 8 68.38 1.28 33.25
N LYS A 9 68.51 1.60 31.96
CA LYS A 9 67.48 1.66 30.91
C LYS A 9 66.17 2.43 31.21
N LYS A 10 66.19 3.74 30.91
CA LYS A 10 64.99 4.48 30.47
C LYS A 10 64.71 4.23 28.98
N ILE A 11 64.37 3.01 28.57
CA ILE A 11 63.82 2.77 27.20
C ILE A 11 62.87 1.56 27.27
N SER A 12 61.61 1.76 27.66
CA SER A 12 60.55 0.76 27.41
C SER A 12 59.10 1.20 27.64
N VAL A 13 58.80 2.49 27.87
CA VAL A 13 57.40 2.89 28.17
C VAL A 13 56.58 3.24 26.91
N THR A 14 57.22 3.66 25.82
CA THR A 14 56.50 4.16 24.62
C THR A 14 55.99 3.05 23.68
N ALA A 15 56.67 1.90 23.63
CA ALA A 15 56.30 0.80 22.73
C ALA A 15 55.02 0.04 23.18
N ALA A 16 54.73 0.02 24.49
CA ALA A 16 53.57 -0.70 25.04
C ALA A 16 52.24 0.04 24.77
N LYS A 17 52.22 1.38 24.80
CA LYS A 17 51.02 2.18 24.47
C LYS A 17 50.66 2.09 22.98
N LYS A 18 51.67 2.13 22.09
CA LYS A 18 51.44 2.05 20.63
C LYS A 18 50.83 0.70 20.21
N ARG A 19 51.24 -0.41 20.85
CA ARG A 19 50.66 -1.75 20.60
C ARG A 19 49.22 -1.91 21.11
N LYS A 20 48.81 -1.22 22.17
CA LYS A 20 47.42 -1.26 22.68
C LYS A 20 46.45 -0.53 21.73
N ASN A 21 46.85 0.61 21.18
CA ASN A 21 46.02 1.35 20.20
C ASN A 21 45.84 0.57 18.91
N ILE A 22 46.90 -0.08 18.40
CA ILE A 22 46.80 -0.91 17.18
C ILE A 22 45.84 -2.09 17.40
N ARG A 23 45.86 -2.74 18.58
CA ARG A 23 44.92 -3.83 18.88
C ARG A 23 43.48 -3.35 18.98
N PHE A 24 43.26 -2.16 19.51
CA PHE A 24 41.93 -1.55 19.60
C PHE A 24 41.41 -1.13 18.22
N GLU A 25 42.25 -0.51 17.39
CA GLU A 25 41.92 -0.14 16.00
C GLU A 25 41.61 -1.39 15.15
N ILE A 26 42.40 -2.46 15.29
CA ILE A 26 42.12 -3.74 14.62
C ILE A 26 40.79 -4.32 15.11
N SER A 27 40.51 -4.28 16.41
CA SER A 27 39.23 -4.77 16.97
C SER A 27 38.04 -3.94 16.49
N LEU A 28 38.22 -2.62 16.33
CA LEU A 28 37.20 -1.72 15.80
C LEU A 28 36.92 -1.99 14.32
N VAL A 29 37.96 -2.20 13.52
CA VAL A 29 37.81 -2.54 12.08
C VAL A 29 37.11 -3.89 11.91
N ILE A 30 37.45 -4.88 12.74
CA ILE A 30 36.76 -6.17 12.75
C ILE A 30 35.28 -5.98 13.14
N LEU A 31 34.99 -5.16 14.16
CA LEU A 31 33.61 -4.87 14.58
C LEU A 31 32.81 -4.19 13.47
N ILE A 32 33.38 -3.18 12.81
CA ILE A 32 32.75 -2.51 11.66
C ILE A 32 32.53 -3.51 10.53
N GLY A 33 33.51 -4.37 10.24
CA GLY A 33 33.39 -5.44 9.24
C GLY A 33 32.28 -6.45 9.55
N VAL A 34 32.13 -6.84 10.82
CA VAL A 34 31.05 -7.74 11.26
C VAL A 34 29.68 -7.04 11.19
N LEU A 35 29.60 -5.75 11.52
CA LEU A 35 28.37 -4.97 11.41
C LEU A 35 27.95 -4.75 9.96
N THR A 36 28.89 -4.43 9.07
CA THR A 36 28.58 -4.27 7.64
C THR A 36 28.25 -5.59 6.98
N PHE A 37 28.95 -6.68 7.33
CA PHE A 37 28.64 -8.02 6.83
C PHE A 37 27.29 -8.53 7.33
N SER A 38 26.95 -8.30 8.60
CA SER A 38 25.63 -8.67 9.13
C SER A 38 24.50 -7.83 8.54
N ALA A 39 24.71 -6.52 8.31
CA ALA A 39 23.78 -5.68 7.56
C ALA A 39 23.63 -6.15 6.10
N TYR A 40 24.73 -6.57 5.45
CA TYR A 40 24.71 -7.09 4.09
C TYR A 40 23.98 -8.45 4.01
N LEU A 41 24.18 -9.33 4.99
CA LEU A 41 23.43 -10.58 5.12
C LEU A 41 21.96 -10.35 5.42
N LEU A 42 21.60 -9.33 6.23
CA LEU A 42 20.22 -8.89 6.42
C LEU A 42 19.61 -8.35 5.14
N LEU A 43 20.34 -7.53 4.38
CA LEU A 43 19.88 -7.03 3.08
C LEU A 43 19.74 -8.15 2.05
N ILE A 44 20.62 -9.15 2.07
CA ILE A 44 20.49 -10.35 1.24
C ILE A 44 19.32 -11.20 1.72
N SER A 45 19.10 -11.40 3.03
CA SER A 45 17.97 -12.19 3.52
C SER A 45 16.64 -11.49 3.22
N LEU A 46 16.58 -10.16 3.29
CA LEU A 46 15.45 -9.36 2.84
C LEU A 46 15.25 -9.46 1.32
N ASN A 47 16.33 -9.50 0.53
CA ASN A 47 16.28 -9.65 -0.93
C ASN A 47 16.11 -11.10 -1.44
N TRP A 48 16.39 -12.12 -0.63
CA TRP A 48 16.13 -13.52 -0.95
C TRP A 48 14.77 -13.96 -0.40
N SER A 49 14.34 -13.40 0.73
CA SER A 49 12.95 -13.48 1.17
C SER A 49 12.00 -12.70 0.25
N SER A 50 12.47 -11.77 -0.58
CA SER A 50 11.66 -11.16 -1.65
C SER A 50 11.51 -12.05 -2.90
N GLY A 51 12.16 -13.22 -2.93
CA GLY A 51 11.90 -14.29 -3.90
C GLY A 51 10.73 -15.21 -3.54
N ALA A 52 10.23 -15.12 -2.30
CA ALA A 52 9.02 -15.83 -1.82
C ALA A 52 8.00 -14.90 -1.14
N GLY A 53 8.32 -13.62 -1.03
CA GLY A 53 7.38 -12.55 -0.77
C GLY A 53 7.32 -11.71 -2.01
N SER A 54 6.43 -12.05 -2.95
CA SER A 54 5.78 -10.96 -3.67
C SER A 54 5.39 -9.95 -2.59
N LEU A 55 5.80 -8.69 -2.75
CA LEU A 55 4.95 -7.59 -2.33
C LEU A 55 3.63 -7.79 -3.09
N GLN A 56 2.84 -8.77 -2.62
CA GLN A 56 1.41 -8.76 -2.68
C GLN A 56 1.11 -7.38 -2.10
N SER A 57 0.92 -6.42 -3.02
CA SER A 57 -0.01 -5.32 -2.80
C SER A 57 -1.06 -5.88 -1.88
N PRO A 58 -1.19 -5.37 -0.64
CA PRO A 58 -1.87 -6.05 0.45
C PRO A 58 -3.04 -6.72 -0.18
N ALA A 59 -2.94 -8.06 -0.30
CA ALA A 59 -3.99 -8.82 -0.92
C ALA A 59 -5.21 -8.31 -0.20
N VAL A 60 -6.17 -7.74 -0.94
CA VAL A 60 -7.43 -7.31 -0.37
C VAL A 60 -7.97 -8.60 0.21
N THR A 61 -7.63 -8.84 1.49
CA THR A 61 -7.91 -10.07 2.19
C THR A 61 -9.40 -10.22 2.03
N ASN A 62 -9.83 -11.41 1.60
CA ASN A 62 -11.20 -11.77 1.23
C ASN A 62 -12.23 -11.37 2.31
N ASN A 63 -12.51 -10.08 2.42
CA ASN A 63 -13.48 -9.46 3.32
C ASN A 63 -14.78 -9.17 2.55
N ARG A 64 -14.90 -9.71 1.33
CA ARG A 64 -16.11 -9.63 0.51
C ARG A 64 -17.15 -10.56 1.10
N ILE A 65 -18.27 -9.98 1.51
CA ILE A 65 -19.38 -10.70 2.12
C ILE A 65 -20.23 -11.40 1.05
N SER A 66 -20.20 -10.91 -0.20
CA SER A 66 -20.93 -11.50 -1.33
C SER A 66 -20.12 -11.47 -2.64
N SER A 67 -20.38 -12.45 -3.51
CA SER A 67 -19.89 -12.41 -4.88
C SER A 67 -20.62 -11.29 -5.62
N ALA A 68 -19.89 -10.27 -6.05
CA ALA A 68 -20.43 -9.14 -6.78
C ALA A 68 -20.50 -9.47 -8.27
N ASP A 69 -21.72 -9.60 -8.81
CA ASP A 69 -21.92 -9.82 -10.23
C ASP A 69 -21.37 -8.65 -11.06
N VAL A 70 -20.78 -8.99 -12.21
CA VAL A 70 -20.30 -8.01 -13.18
C VAL A 70 -21.48 -7.45 -13.93
N LYS A 71 -21.75 -6.16 -13.75
CA LYS A 71 -22.79 -5.46 -14.50
C LYS A 71 -22.17 -4.76 -15.72
N ARG A 72 -22.79 -4.98 -16.88
CA ARG A 72 -22.48 -4.28 -18.12
C ARG A 72 -23.47 -3.13 -18.31
N PRO A 73 -23.00 -1.88 -18.31
CA PRO A 73 -23.85 -0.71 -18.44
C PRO A 73 -24.37 -0.55 -19.86
N THR A 74 -25.58 -0.01 -19.97
CA THR A 74 -26.25 0.27 -21.25
C THR A 74 -26.00 1.70 -21.74
N ASP A 75 -25.57 2.60 -20.86
CA ASP A 75 -25.27 3.99 -21.15
C ASP A 75 -23.95 4.45 -20.52
N TYR A 76 -23.61 5.73 -20.72
CA TYR A 76 -22.43 6.37 -20.13
C TYR A 76 -22.73 6.95 -18.74
N ARG A 77 -23.65 6.33 -17.99
CA ARG A 77 -24.02 6.74 -16.63
C ARG A 77 -24.00 5.51 -15.72
N LEU A 78 -23.31 5.65 -14.59
CA LEU A 78 -23.47 4.70 -13.50
C LEU A 78 -24.78 5.04 -12.79
N LYS A 79 -25.85 4.34 -13.19
CA LYS A 79 -27.16 4.44 -12.59
C LYS A 79 -27.68 3.04 -12.29
N ASP A 80 -27.58 2.65 -11.03
CA ASP A 80 -28.13 1.39 -10.52
C ASP A 80 -29.20 1.70 -9.47
N ALA A 81 -30.28 0.91 -9.41
CA ALA A 81 -31.31 1.09 -8.39
C ALA A 81 -30.78 0.77 -6.98
N SER A 82 -29.75 -0.06 -6.85
CA SER A 82 -29.20 -0.47 -5.57
C SER A 82 -28.20 0.51 -4.95
N ILE A 83 -27.96 1.66 -5.57
CA ILE A 83 -26.98 2.66 -5.09
C ILE A 83 -27.61 4.05 -4.98
N ASP A 84 -27.17 4.79 -3.96
CA ASP A 84 -27.71 6.11 -3.58
C ASP A 84 -27.05 7.29 -4.35
N PHE A 85 -26.34 7.00 -5.44
CA PHE A 85 -25.66 8.01 -6.24
C PHE A 85 -25.71 7.72 -7.75
N GLU A 86 -25.40 8.72 -8.55
CA GLU A 86 -25.14 8.62 -9.97
C GLU A 86 -23.75 9.21 -10.29
N ALA A 87 -23.10 8.69 -11.32
CA ALA A 87 -21.89 9.28 -11.89
C ALA A 87 -21.90 9.15 -13.41
N ARG A 88 -21.33 10.12 -14.12
CA ARG A 88 -21.14 10.04 -15.59
C ARG A 88 -19.81 9.40 -15.90
N ILE A 89 -19.82 8.46 -16.83
CA ILE A 89 -18.63 7.78 -17.32
C ILE A 89 -18.19 8.45 -18.62
N PRO A 90 -16.98 9.03 -18.68
CA PRO A 90 -16.48 9.63 -19.92
C PRO A 90 -16.50 8.62 -21.08
N PRO A 91 -17.06 8.99 -22.26
CA PRO A 91 -17.14 8.08 -23.40
C PRO A 91 -15.78 7.51 -23.84
N GLN A 92 -14.71 8.26 -23.60
CA GLN A 92 -13.32 7.90 -23.89
C GLN A 92 -12.84 6.67 -23.10
N ILE A 93 -13.55 6.28 -22.03
CA ILE A 93 -13.18 5.09 -21.26
C ILE A 93 -13.38 3.82 -22.09
N GLY A 94 -14.45 3.73 -22.88
CA GLY A 94 -14.77 2.62 -23.80
C GLY A 94 -14.83 1.24 -23.14
N GLY A 95 -15.93 0.49 -23.33
CA GLY A 95 -16.06 -0.88 -22.80
C GLY A 95 -15.80 -0.97 -21.30
N TRP A 96 -16.64 -0.30 -20.50
CA TRP A 96 -16.55 -0.27 -19.05
C TRP A 96 -17.60 -1.19 -18.43
N PHE A 97 -17.35 -1.61 -17.19
CA PHE A 97 -18.24 -2.46 -16.41
C PHE A 97 -18.02 -2.17 -14.94
N TYR A 98 -18.95 -2.59 -14.08
CA TYR A 98 -18.87 -2.31 -12.66
C TYR A 98 -19.35 -3.49 -11.82
N LYS A 99 -18.89 -3.53 -10.57
CA LYS A 99 -19.34 -4.48 -9.55
C LYS A 99 -19.88 -3.72 -8.36
N ILE A 100 -20.99 -4.19 -7.80
CA ILE A 100 -21.56 -3.71 -6.56
C ILE A 100 -21.51 -4.84 -5.55
N GLY A 101 -21.03 -4.59 -4.35
CA GLY A 101 -21.01 -5.59 -3.28
C GLY A 101 -20.89 -4.97 -1.91
N TYR A 102 -20.63 -5.83 -0.92
CA TYR A 102 -20.42 -5.42 0.46
C TYR A 102 -19.07 -5.95 0.97
N VAL A 103 -18.33 -5.11 1.68
CA VAL A 103 -17.12 -5.51 2.41
C VAL A 103 -17.32 -5.31 3.90
N LYS A 104 -16.68 -6.13 4.74
CA LYS A 104 -16.61 -5.85 6.18
C LYS A 104 -15.98 -4.48 6.45
N SER A 105 -16.49 -3.76 7.44
CA SER A 105 -15.87 -2.53 7.88
C SER A 105 -14.46 -2.78 8.44
N PRO A 106 -13.48 -1.93 8.13
CA PRO A 106 -12.13 -1.93 8.74
C PRO A 106 -12.11 -1.57 10.23
N VAL A 107 -13.20 -1.04 10.78
CA VAL A 107 -13.26 -0.56 12.16
C VAL A 107 -14.12 -1.47 13.04
N ASP A 108 -15.13 -2.12 12.46
CA ASP A 108 -16.03 -3.02 13.17
C ASP A 108 -16.48 -4.17 12.25
N GLU A 109 -16.11 -5.41 12.57
CA GLU A 109 -16.46 -6.57 11.74
C GLU A 109 -17.97 -6.87 11.65
N THR A 110 -18.78 -6.30 12.55
CA THR A 110 -20.24 -6.43 12.51
C THR A 110 -20.89 -5.51 11.46
N LEU A 111 -20.16 -4.48 11.01
CA LEU A 111 -20.63 -3.55 9.99
C LEU A 111 -20.23 -4.01 8.58
N SER A 112 -21.05 -3.65 7.60
CA SER A 112 -20.79 -3.93 6.20
C SER A 112 -20.99 -2.68 5.34
N ASN A 113 -20.02 -2.43 4.48
CA ASN A 113 -19.94 -1.23 3.65
C ASN A 113 -20.21 -1.59 2.20
N GLN A 114 -21.23 -0.95 1.64
CA GLN A 114 -21.50 -1.08 0.22
C GLN A 114 -20.35 -0.44 -0.57
N TYR A 115 -19.91 -1.12 -1.62
CA TYR A 115 -18.93 -0.58 -2.56
C TYR A 115 -19.40 -0.73 -4.00
N VAL A 116 -18.92 0.18 -4.84
CA VAL A 116 -19.01 0.10 -6.29
C VAL A 116 -17.61 0.23 -6.87
N THR A 117 -17.16 -0.77 -7.61
CA THR A 117 -15.88 -0.71 -8.33
C THR A 117 -16.13 -0.63 -9.82
N ILE A 118 -15.55 0.38 -10.47
CA ILE A 118 -15.59 0.59 -11.91
C ILE A 118 -14.33 -0.01 -12.51
N TYR A 119 -14.53 -0.77 -13.58
CA TYR A 119 -13.49 -1.48 -14.29
C TYR A 119 -13.49 -1.12 -15.78
N VAL A 120 -12.31 -1.30 -16.39
CA VAL A 120 -12.09 -1.14 -17.83
C VAL A 120 -11.41 -2.40 -18.38
N SER A 121 -11.73 -2.74 -19.63
CA SER A 121 -11.03 -3.83 -20.32
C SER A 121 -9.56 -3.47 -20.58
N GLN A 122 -8.66 -4.42 -20.32
CA GLN A 122 -7.20 -4.26 -20.50
C GLN A 122 -6.65 -4.67 -21.88
N GLY A 123 -7.48 -5.16 -22.81
CA GLY A 123 -7.05 -5.64 -24.12
C GLY A 123 -7.16 -7.15 -24.30
N ALA A 124 -6.83 -7.65 -25.48
CA ALA A 124 -7.25 -8.96 -26.00
C ALA A 124 -6.95 -10.12 -25.04
N ALA A 125 -8.01 -10.87 -24.73
CA ALA A 125 -8.01 -12.08 -23.93
C ALA A 125 -6.98 -13.09 -24.47
N SER A 126 -5.85 -13.20 -23.81
CA SER A 126 -4.95 -14.32 -24.01
C SER A 126 -5.46 -15.46 -23.12
N ALA A 127 -6.30 -16.34 -23.69
CA ALA A 127 -6.68 -17.66 -23.17
C ALA A 127 -7.14 -17.80 -21.69
N THR A 128 -7.43 -16.72 -20.97
CA THR A 128 -7.85 -16.77 -19.57
C THR A 128 -9.32 -16.40 -19.41
N ASN A 129 -10.05 -17.23 -18.67
CA ASN A 129 -11.44 -16.97 -18.27
C ASN A 129 -11.53 -16.12 -16.98
N ASN A 130 -10.39 -15.71 -16.43
CA ASN A 130 -10.33 -14.98 -15.17
C ASN A 130 -10.61 -13.49 -15.40
N PHE A 131 -11.67 -12.98 -14.75
CA PHE A 131 -12.09 -11.60 -14.89
C PHE A 131 -11.00 -10.60 -14.50
N ASP A 132 -10.24 -10.90 -13.45
CA ASP A 132 -9.22 -9.99 -12.93
C ASP A 132 -8.03 -9.81 -13.90
N ASP A 133 -7.83 -10.75 -14.83
CA ASP A 133 -6.81 -10.66 -15.89
C ASP A 133 -7.31 -9.85 -17.09
N LEU A 134 -8.62 -9.74 -17.27
CA LEU A 134 -9.26 -9.05 -18.39
C LEU A 134 -9.64 -7.60 -18.05
N ALA A 135 -9.65 -7.28 -16.77
CA ALA A 135 -10.24 -6.06 -16.23
C ALA A 135 -9.32 -5.34 -15.25
N LYS A 136 -9.15 -4.02 -15.45
CA LYS A 136 -8.52 -3.15 -14.45
C LYS A 136 -9.56 -2.36 -13.71
N ASN A 137 -9.52 -2.37 -12.39
CA ASN A 137 -10.23 -1.39 -11.58
C ASN A 137 -9.62 0.00 -11.80
N ILE A 138 -10.45 1.03 -11.97
CA ILE A 138 -10.00 2.42 -12.15
C ILE A 138 -10.50 3.35 -11.03
N LEU A 139 -11.60 2.97 -10.37
CA LEU A 139 -12.21 3.74 -9.30
C LEU A 139 -13.02 2.78 -8.42
N THR A 140 -12.92 2.92 -7.11
CA THR A 140 -13.84 2.30 -6.16
C THR A 140 -14.49 3.39 -5.32
N ILE A 141 -15.81 3.36 -5.20
CA ILE A 141 -16.58 4.19 -4.30
C ILE A 141 -17.09 3.31 -3.17
N ARG A 142 -16.94 3.74 -1.93
CA ARG A 142 -17.41 3.05 -0.73
C ARG A 142 -18.32 3.95 0.06
N GLN A 143 -19.31 3.33 0.69
CA GLN A 143 -20.21 3.98 1.63
C GLN A 143 -19.86 3.54 3.04
N PHE A 144 -19.62 4.51 3.92
CA PHE A 144 -19.33 4.34 5.34
C PHE A 144 -20.44 4.99 6.15
N SER A 145 -20.66 4.54 7.39
CA SER A 145 -21.42 5.36 8.36
C SER A 145 -20.59 6.55 8.83
N GLN A 146 -21.23 7.61 9.32
CA GLN A 146 -20.53 8.77 9.88
C GLN A 146 -19.58 8.37 11.01
N GLU A 147 -20.04 7.53 11.93
CA GLU A 147 -19.24 7.06 13.07
C GLU A 147 -18.01 6.26 12.64
N GLU A 148 -18.16 5.43 11.60
CA GLU A 148 -17.04 4.67 11.05
C GLU A 148 -16.04 5.59 10.35
N TRP A 149 -16.54 6.54 9.56
CA TRP A 149 -15.72 7.52 8.87
C TRP A 149 -14.86 8.32 9.85
N GLU A 150 -15.45 8.81 10.95
CA GLU A 150 -14.70 9.54 11.97
C GLU A 150 -13.56 8.72 12.59
N LYS A 151 -13.79 7.42 12.83
CA LYS A 151 -12.76 6.52 13.37
C LYS A 151 -11.64 6.29 12.35
N LEU A 152 -12.00 6.15 11.06
CA LEU A 152 -11.04 6.03 9.97
C LEU A 152 -10.19 7.31 9.82
N GLU A 153 -10.82 8.47 9.84
CA GLU A 153 -10.16 9.77 9.74
C GLU A 153 -9.19 10.00 10.91
N LYS A 154 -9.66 9.81 12.16
CA LYS A 154 -8.83 9.91 13.36
C LYS A 154 -7.65 8.93 13.35
N GLY A 155 -7.83 7.71 12.84
CA GLY A 155 -6.74 6.75 12.75
C GLY A 155 -5.75 7.10 11.63
N CYS A 156 -6.21 7.66 10.51
CA CYS A 156 -5.33 8.17 9.47
C CYS A 156 -4.49 9.36 9.96
N GLU A 157 -5.09 10.30 10.70
CA GLU A 157 -4.38 11.42 11.35
C GLU A 157 -3.28 10.94 12.31
N LYS A 158 -3.49 9.80 12.97
CA LYS A 158 -2.50 9.14 13.83
C LYS A 158 -1.42 8.38 13.07
N GLY A 159 -1.41 8.44 11.72
CA GLY A 159 -0.43 7.78 10.87
C GLY A 159 -0.74 6.31 10.56
N ASN A 160 -1.98 5.83 10.79
CA ASN A 160 -2.35 4.48 10.39
C ASN A 160 -2.59 4.42 8.88
N GLN A 161 -1.58 3.96 8.14
CA GLN A 161 -1.62 3.84 6.68
C GLN A 161 -2.78 2.96 6.18
N PHE A 162 -3.12 1.89 6.90
CA PHE A 162 -4.25 1.02 6.52
C PHE A 162 -5.57 1.79 6.52
N TYR A 163 -5.80 2.67 7.51
CA TYR A 163 -7.00 3.49 7.57
C TYR A 163 -6.99 4.57 6.48
N CYS A 164 -5.85 5.21 6.22
CA CYS A 164 -5.73 6.19 5.14
C CYS A 164 -6.04 5.58 3.77
N GLU A 165 -5.45 4.42 3.46
CA GLU A 165 -5.67 3.72 2.19
C GLU A 165 -7.11 3.20 2.04
N THR A 166 -7.71 2.78 3.16
CA THR A 166 -9.07 2.22 3.18
C THR A 166 -10.14 3.29 3.07
N ALA A 167 -9.97 4.43 3.75
CA ALA A 167 -10.87 5.57 3.72
C ALA A 167 -10.84 6.25 2.34
N GLY A 168 -9.63 6.46 1.79
CA GLY A 168 -9.46 7.20 0.54
C GLY A 168 -9.83 8.67 0.70
N ALA A 169 -10.50 9.23 -0.30
CA ALA A 169 -10.91 10.63 -0.32
C ALA A 169 -12.45 10.76 -0.32
N ARG A 170 -12.96 11.66 0.51
CA ARG A 170 -14.40 11.94 0.61
C ARG A 170 -14.92 12.58 -0.69
N VAL A 171 -16.09 12.15 -1.15
CA VAL A 171 -16.78 12.70 -2.35
C VAL A 171 -18.19 13.22 -2.06
N GLY A 172 -18.83 12.74 -0.99
CA GLY A 172 -20.16 13.23 -0.61
C GLY A 172 -20.62 12.69 0.73
N GLU A 173 -21.72 13.26 1.25
CA GLU A 173 -22.39 12.81 2.47
C GLU A 173 -23.90 12.95 2.29
N LYS A 174 -24.66 11.95 2.72
CA LYS A 174 -26.13 11.99 2.76
C LYS A 174 -26.66 11.02 3.82
N ASN A 175 -27.64 11.44 4.61
CA ASN A 175 -28.33 10.58 5.59
C ASN A 175 -27.37 9.81 6.51
N ASP A 176 -26.42 10.52 7.15
CA ASP A 176 -25.40 9.96 8.05
C ASP A 176 -24.48 8.89 7.41
N LYS A 177 -24.42 8.89 6.08
CA LYS A 177 -23.50 8.06 5.29
C LYS A 177 -22.50 8.94 4.57
N VAL A 178 -21.23 8.57 4.69
CA VAL A 178 -20.13 9.20 3.95
C VAL A 178 -19.79 8.35 2.73
N PHE A 179 -19.72 8.98 1.58
CA PHE A 179 -19.24 8.38 0.34
C PHE A 179 -17.80 8.82 0.13
N ALA A 180 -16.92 7.85 -0.03
CA ALA A 180 -15.51 8.09 -0.31
C ALA A 180 -15.03 7.21 -1.46
N TYR A 181 -13.96 7.63 -2.12
CA TYR A 181 -13.39 6.91 -3.25
C TYR A 181 -11.91 6.62 -3.07
N THR A 182 -11.49 5.52 -3.69
CA THR A 182 -10.09 5.13 -3.85
C THR A 182 -9.78 4.90 -5.32
N LYS A 183 -8.58 5.29 -5.72
CA LYS A 183 -8.01 4.99 -7.04
C LYS A 183 -6.92 3.94 -6.88
N PRO A 184 -6.69 3.08 -7.90
CA PRO A 184 -5.52 2.20 -7.88
C PRO A 184 -4.24 3.04 -7.83
N GLY A 185 -3.25 2.61 -7.04
CA GLY A 185 -1.96 3.31 -6.93
C GLY A 185 -1.17 3.32 -8.24
N SER A 186 -1.31 2.28 -9.07
CA SER A 186 -0.71 2.22 -10.40
C SER A 186 -1.65 1.57 -11.42
N CYS A 187 -1.58 2.07 -12.66
CA CYS A 187 -2.28 1.50 -13.80
C CYS A 187 -1.28 1.05 -14.87
N PRO A 188 -1.50 -0.11 -15.50
CA PRO A 188 -0.69 -0.54 -16.64
C PRO A 188 -0.76 0.46 -17.79
N LYS A 189 0.32 0.56 -18.56
CA LYS A 189 0.43 1.46 -19.73
C LYS A 189 -0.75 1.33 -20.71
N SER A 190 -1.28 0.11 -20.88
CA SER A 190 -2.42 -0.17 -21.77
C SER A 190 -3.73 0.53 -21.36
N VAL A 191 -3.90 0.86 -20.07
CA VAL A 191 -5.13 1.47 -19.54
C VAL A 191 -4.87 2.77 -18.78
N GLU A 192 -3.64 3.26 -18.77
CA GLU A 192 -3.23 4.47 -18.04
C GLU A 192 -4.06 5.69 -18.46
N ALA A 193 -4.28 5.88 -19.75
CA ALA A 193 -5.13 6.96 -20.27
C ALA A 193 -6.57 6.88 -19.74
N LYS A 194 -7.10 5.66 -19.57
CA LYS A 194 -8.44 5.43 -19.00
C LYS A 194 -8.47 5.69 -17.49
N CYS A 195 -7.43 5.29 -16.76
CA CYS A 195 -7.32 5.57 -15.32
C CYS A 195 -7.27 7.08 -15.03
N ARG A 196 -6.61 7.88 -15.87
CA ARG A 196 -6.59 9.35 -15.75
C ARG A 196 -7.98 9.99 -15.88
N LEU A 197 -8.95 9.28 -16.46
CA LEU A 197 -10.33 9.75 -16.57
C LEU A 197 -11.16 9.52 -15.31
N ALA A 198 -10.65 8.79 -14.31
CA ALA A 198 -11.34 8.56 -13.04
C ALA A 198 -11.72 9.87 -12.33
N ASP A 199 -10.87 10.90 -12.43
CA ASP A 199 -11.17 12.25 -11.90
C ASP A 199 -12.41 12.88 -12.51
N ARG A 200 -12.69 12.62 -13.80
CA ARG A 200 -13.90 13.13 -14.44
C ARG A 200 -15.15 12.40 -13.95
N ILE A 201 -15.02 11.10 -13.65
CA ILE A 201 -16.11 10.32 -13.04
C ILE A 201 -16.43 10.92 -11.66
N ILE A 202 -15.42 11.12 -10.81
CA ILE A 202 -15.57 11.70 -9.46
C ILE A 202 -16.21 13.09 -9.53
N LYS A 203 -15.75 13.96 -10.45
CA LYS A 203 -16.34 15.30 -10.62
C LYS A 203 -17.81 15.30 -11.04
N SER A 204 -18.29 14.21 -11.62
CA SER A 204 -19.69 14.05 -12.01
C SER A 204 -20.55 13.34 -10.97
N PHE A 205 -19.96 12.97 -9.83
CA PHE A 205 -20.66 12.30 -8.74
C PHE A 205 -21.80 13.18 -8.23
N THR A 206 -23.00 12.62 -8.18
CA THR A 206 -24.20 13.29 -7.69
C THR A 206 -24.98 12.31 -6.83
N LEU A 207 -25.32 12.71 -5.62
CA LEU A 207 -26.20 11.92 -4.74
C LEU A 207 -27.63 11.99 -5.27
N LYS A 208 -28.33 10.86 -5.28
CA LYS A 208 -29.78 10.81 -5.55
C LYS A 208 -30.53 11.23 -4.30
#